data_AF-A0A7W6ANC4-F1
#
_entry.id   AF-A0A7W6ANC4-F1
#
_cell.length_a   1.000
_cell.length_b   1.000
_cell.length_c   1.000
_cell.angle_alpha   90.00
_cell.angle_beta   90.00
_cell.angle_gamma   90.00
#
_symmetry.space_group_name_H-M   'P 1'
#
loop_
_entity.id
_entity.type
_entity.pdbx_description
1 polymer ?
#
loop_
_entity_poly.entity_id
_entity_poly.type
_entity_poly.pdbx_seq_one_letter_code
_entity_poly.pdbx_strand_id
1 'polypeptide(L)'
;MDEQTHTFAVETSAQIEVLHSAMVALMAEALRRLDPEDREDVLVRFVSTVSDVPPGAPSPSATRFLESVVEAIPRHANRFADEVRTALE
;
A
#
# COMPACT_ATOMS: atom_id res chain seq x y z
N MET A 1 -25.09 7.54 -12.23
CA MET A 1 -24.36 7.70 -10.96
C MET A 1 -24.83 9.02 -10.39
N ASP A 2 -25.41 9.03 -9.19
CA ASP A 2 -25.89 10.28 -8.60
C ASP A 2 -24.73 11.13 -8.07
N GLU A 3 -24.98 12.43 -7.90
CA GLU A 3 -23.98 13.43 -7.47
C GLU A 3 -23.39 13.09 -6.08
N GLN A 4 -24.18 12.44 -5.22
CA GLN A 4 -23.75 11.98 -3.90
C GLN A 4 -22.75 10.82 -3.99
N THR A 5 -23.00 9.83 -4.85
CA THR A 5 -22.10 8.69 -5.07
C THR A 5 -20.77 9.15 -5.65
N HIS A 6 -20.80 10.10 -6.59
CA HIS A 6 -19.58 10.70 -7.13
C HIS A 6 -18.79 11.46 -6.05
N THR A 7 -19.45 12.31 -5.27
CA THR A 7 -18.82 13.07 -4.18
C THR A 7 -18.19 12.13 -3.15
N PHE A 8 -18.91 11.09 -2.73
CA PHE A 8 -18.39 10.08 -1.82
C PHE A 8 -17.14 9.37 -2.38
N ALA A 9 -17.16 9.00 -3.67
CA ALA A 9 -16.04 8.35 -4.32
C ALA A 9 -14.80 9.27 -4.38
N VAL A 10 -14.98 10.56 -4.69
CA VAL A 10 -13.90 11.55 -4.73
C VAL A 10 -13.29 11.75 -3.35
N GLU A 11 -14.12 12.01 -2.33
CA GLU A 11 -13.65 12.25 -0.95
C GLU A 11 -12.92 11.02 -0.39
N THR A 12 -13.48 9.82 -0.59
CA THR A 12 -12.84 8.58 -0.14
C THR A 12 -11.49 8.37 -0.84
N SER A 13 -11.42 8.63 -2.15
CA SER A 13 -10.16 8.52 -2.90
C SER A 13 -9.12 9.53 -2.42
N ALA A 14 -9.54 10.77 -2.14
CA ALA A 14 -8.67 11.81 -1.61
C ALA A 14 -8.13 11.43 -0.21
N GLN A 15 -8.98 10.90 0.67
CA GLN A 15 -8.56 10.44 1.99
C GLN A 15 -7.56 9.27 1.91
N ILE A 16 -7.79 8.31 1.00
CA ILE A 16 -6.85 7.21 0.75
C ILE A 16 -5.51 7.76 0.27
N GLU A 17 -5.51 8.72 -0.64
CA GLU A 17 -4.29 9.32 -1.17
C GLU A 17 -3.50 10.10 -0.10
N VAL A 18 -4.20 10.83 0.78
CA VAL A 18 -3.57 11.51 1.92
C VAL A 18 -2.94 10.50 2.87
N LEU A 19 -3.64 9.42 3.21
CA LEU A 19 -3.11 8.36 4.07
C LEU A 19 -1.89 7.69 3.44
N HIS A 20 -1.96 7.39 2.14
CA HIS A 20 -0.88 6.80 1.37
C HIS A 20 0.37 7.70 1.38
N SER A 21 0.22 8.97 1.04
CA SER A 21 1.29 9.96 1.05
C SER A 21 1.90 10.12 2.45
N ALA A 22 1.07 10.15 3.50
CA ALA A 22 1.54 10.24 4.88
C ALA A 22 2.36 9.01 5.28
N MET A 23 1.94 7.81 4.86
CA MET A 23 2.69 6.58 5.12
C MET A 23 4.04 6.55 4.39
N VAL A 24 4.10 6.99 3.14
CA VAL A 24 5.37 7.12 2.40
C VAL A 24 6.30 8.06 3.14
N ALA A 25 5.82 9.24 3.55
CA ALA A 25 6.63 10.21 4.27
C ALA A 25 7.15 9.70 5.62
N LEU A 26 6.29 9.02 6.40
CA LEU A 26 6.68 8.44 7.69
C LEU A 26 7.69 7.31 7.53
N MET A 27 7.52 6.45 6.53
CA MET A 27 8.47 5.37 6.24
C MET A 27 9.81 5.93 5.78
N ALA A 28 9.80 6.89 4.86
CA ALA A 28 11.02 7.56 4.41
C ALA A 28 11.76 8.23 5.57
N GLU A 29 11.06 8.94 6.46
CA GLU A 29 11.66 9.54 7.66
C GLU A 29 12.27 8.47 8.59
N ALA A 30 11.58 7.34 8.79
CA ALA A 30 12.09 6.25 9.62
C ALA A 30 13.36 5.61 9.03
N LEU A 31 13.43 5.47 7.71
CA LEU A 31 14.55 4.82 7.00
C LEU A 31 15.73 5.77 6.75
N ARG A 32 15.52 7.09 6.81
CA ARG A 32 16.54 8.12 6.47
C ARG A 32 17.84 7.99 7.25
N ARG A 33 17.81 7.44 8.46
CA ARG A 33 19.00 7.27 9.32
C ARG A 33 19.77 5.98 9.10
N LEU A 34 19.19 5.04 8.34
CA LEU A 34 19.84 3.78 8.01
C LEU A 34 20.82 3.99 6.86
N ASP A 35 21.80 3.09 6.76
CA ASP A 35 22.66 3.02 5.59
C ASP A 35 21.87 2.52 4.36
N PRO A 36 22.26 2.87 3.13
CA PRO A 36 21.49 2.52 1.94
C PRO A 36 21.17 1.02 1.78
N GLU A 37 22.11 0.15 2.16
CA GLU A 37 21.93 -1.30 2.12
C GLU A 37 20.83 -1.76 3.09
N ASP A 38 20.84 -1.25 4.33
CA ASP A 38 19.82 -1.55 5.34
C ASP A 38 18.43 -1.04 4.94
N ARG A 39 18.35 0.11 4.24
CA ARG A 39 17.07 0.64 3.71
C ARG A 39 16.45 -0.33 2.71
N GLU A 40 17.26 -0.83 1.78
CA GLU A 40 16.81 -1.75 0.74
C GLU A 40 16.38 -3.09 1.35
N ASP A 41 17.14 -3.61 2.31
CA ASP A 41 16.77 -4.83 3.04
C ASP A 41 15.42 -4.70 3.74
N VAL A 42 15.13 -3.55 4.37
CA VAL A 42 13.83 -3.31 5.01
C VAL A 42 12.70 -3.23 3.97
N LEU A 43 12.91 -2.55 2.84
CA LEU A 43 11.90 -2.43 1.79
C LEU A 43 11.60 -3.77 1.11
N VAL A 44 12.61 -4.60 0.85
CA VAL A 44 12.44 -5.96 0.32
C VAL A 44 11.65 -6.82 1.31
N ARG A 45 11.99 -6.79 2.60
CA ARG A 45 11.25 -7.52 3.65
C ARG A 45 9.82 -7.03 3.77
N PHE A 46 9.57 -5.72 3.65
CA PHE A 46 8.23 -5.16 3.64
C PHE A 46 7.40 -5.75 2.50
N VAL A 47 7.92 -5.75 1.27
CA VAL A 47 7.22 -6.32 0.10
C VAL A 47 6.90 -7.79 0.31
N SER A 48 7.87 -8.59 0.77
CA SER A 48 7.65 -10.01 1.07
C SER A 48 6.55 -10.19 2.12
N THR A 49 6.67 -9.50 3.25
CA THR A 49 5.76 -9.65 4.39
C THR A 49 4.32 -9.30 4.00
N VAL A 50 4.13 -8.22 3.25
CA VAL A 50 2.80 -7.77 2.80
C VAL A 50 2.23 -8.73 1.76
N SER A 51 3.07 -9.26 0.87
CA SER A 51 2.65 -10.23 -0.16
C SER A 51 2.23 -11.58 0.43
N ASP A 52 2.76 -11.93 1.60
CA ASP A 52 2.47 -13.19 2.30
C ASP A 52 1.23 -13.12 3.21
N VAL A 53 0.56 -11.96 3.30
CA VAL A 53 -0.64 -11.80 4.15
C VAL A 53 -1.80 -12.62 3.56
N PRO A 54 -2.29 -13.65 4.28
CA PRO A 54 -3.39 -14.47 3.77
C PRO A 54 -4.69 -13.65 3.74
N PRO A 55 -5.57 -13.89 2.76
CA PRO A 55 -6.93 -13.33 2.81
C PRO A 55 -7.63 -13.80 4.08
N GLY A 56 -8.26 -12.88 4.81
CA GLY A 56 -9.13 -13.23 5.94
C GLY A 56 -10.26 -14.19 5.53
N ALA A 57 -10.84 -14.90 6.51
CA ALA A 57 -11.85 -15.95 6.26
C ALA A 57 -13.00 -15.44 5.36
N PRO A 58 -13.18 -16.00 4.14
CA PRO A 58 -14.12 -15.45 3.17
C PRO A 58 -15.56 -15.89 3.45
N SER A 59 -16.51 -15.01 3.12
CA SER A 59 -17.87 -15.41 2.73
C SER A 59 -17.92 -15.67 1.21
N PRO A 60 -18.88 -16.44 0.67
CA PRO A 60 -18.87 -16.86 -0.74
C PRO A 60 -18.84 -15.72 -1.78
N SER A 61 -19.50 -14.58 -1.51
CA SER A 61 -19.43 -13.39 -2.36
C SER A 61 -18.15 -12.59 -2.16
N ALA A 62 -17.54 -12.67 -0.97
CA ALA A 62 -16.27 -12.05 -0.67
C ALA A 62 -15.11 -12.75 -1.39
N THR A 63 -15.23 -14.05 -1.73
CA THR A 63 -14.13 -14.86 -2.29
C THR A 63 -13.51 -14.26 -3.56
N ARG A 64 -14.30 -13.91 -4.60
CA ARG A 64 -13.75 -13.35 -5.87
C ARG A 64 -13.14 -11.97 -5.70
N PHE A 65 -13.76 -11.13 -4.87
CA PHE A 65 -13.21 -9.81 -4.55
C PHE A 65 -11.92 -9.94 -3.74
N LEU A 66 -11.89 -10.81 -2.73
CA LEU A 66 -10.70 -11.12 -1.94
C LEU A 66 -9.57 -11.70 -2.81
N GLU A 67 -9.88 -12.60 -3.73
CA GLU A 67 -8.91 -13.14 -4.70
C GLU A 67 -8.28 -12.00 -5.52
N SER A 68 -9.10 -11.12 -6.10
CA SER A 68 -8.61 -9.96 -6.86
C SER A 68 -7.77 -9.00 -6.02
N VAL A 69 -8.12 -8.81 -4.74
CA VAL A 69 -7.34 -8.00 -3.80
C VAL A 69 -6.00 -8.68 -3.52
N VAL A 70 -5.99 -9.96 -3.18
CA VAL A 70 -4.77 -10.73 -2.89
C VAL A 70 -3.82 -10.75 -4.09
N GLU A 71 -4.34 -10.96 -5.29
CA GLU A 71 -3.54 -10.90 -6.52
C GLU A 71 -2.92 -9.51 -6.75
N ALA A 72 -3.59 -8.44 -6.31
CA ALA A 72 -3.11 -7.08 -6.46
C ALA A 72 -2.10 -6.65 -5.38
N ILE A 73 -2.15 -7.24 -4.17
CA ILE A 73 -1.32 -6.84 -3.02
C ILE A 73 0.18 -6.77 -3.35
N PRO A 74 0.81 -7.79 -3.96
CA PRO A 74 2.26 -7.75 -4.24
C PRO A 74 2.64 -6.57 -5.15
N ARG A 75 1.81 -6.27 -6.16
CA ARG A 75 2.03 -5.14 -7.07
C ARG A 75 1.96 -3.81 -6.33
N HIS A 76 0.97 -3.64 -5.44
CA HIS A 76 0.82 -2.41 -4.66
C HIS A 76 1.94 -2.26 -3.61
N ALA A 77 2.38 -3.35 -2.98
CA ALA A 77 3.51 -3.33 -2.05
C ALA A 77 4.82 -2.89 -2.73
N ASN A 78 5.09 -3.42 -3.94
CA ASN A 78 6.25 -2.99 -4.74
C ASN A 78 6.19 -1.51 -5.09
N ARG A 79 5.03 -1.05 -5.58
CA ARG A 79 4.84 0.38 -5.91
C ARG A 79 5.07 1.28 -4.69
N PHE A 80 4.53 0.91 -3.53
CA PHE A 80 4.77 1.66 -2.29
C PHE A 80 6.26 1.70 -1.94
N ALA A 81 6.97 0.58 -2.05
CA ALA A 81 8.42 0.54 -1.80
C ALA A 81 9.19 1.46 -2.75
N ASP A 82 8.84 1.48 -4.05
CA ASP A 82 9.44 2.40 -5.03
C ASP A 82 9.20 3.87 -4.68
N GLU A 83 8.00 4.23 -4.26
CA GLU A 83 7.69 5.60 -3.85
C GLU A 83 8.47 6.02 -2.60
N VAL A 84 8.69 5.10 -1.64
CA VAL A 84 9.57 5.34 -0.50
C VAL A 84 11.03 5.51 -0.93
N ARG A 85 11.52 4.72 -1.89
CA ARG A 85 12.87 4.91 -2.47
C ARG A 85 13.02 6.30 -3.05
N THR A 86 12.07 6.73 -3.88
CA THR A 86 12.08 8.08 -4.47
C THR A 86 12.03 9.18 -3.41
N ALA A 87 11.31 8.98 -2.30
CA ALA A 87 11.26 9.95 -1.20
C ALA A 87 12.55 10.01 -0.33
N LEU A 88 13.44 9.03 -0.48
CA LEU A 88 14.72 8.94 0.23
C LEU A 88 15.89 9.56 -0.56
N GLU A 89 15.71 9.78 -1.87
CA GLU A 89 16.65 10.48 -2.77
C GLU A 89 16.61 12.01 -2.58
#